data_AF-A0A918QYP5-F1
#
_entry.id   AF-A0A918QYP5-F1
#
_cell.length_a   1.000
_cell.length_b   1.000
_cell.length_c   1.000
_cell.angle_alpha   90.00
_cell.angle_beta   90.00
_cell.angle_gamma   90.00
#
_symmetry.space_group_name_H-M   'P 1'
#
loop_
_entity.id
_entity.type
_entity.pdbx_description
1 polymer ?
#
loop_
_entity_poly.entity_id
_entity_poly.type
_entity_poly.pdbx_seq_one_letter_code
_entity_poly.pdbx_strand_id
1 'polypeptide(L)'
;MNYVSLFDIRVPAVLLRIDRNPFHHGTLGAVRSLGRAGVEVHLVADSAGSPVRGSRFVRRMHPPPPPGASAHDIAAVLRRVAGRVRRPAVLVPMDDASAIAVGRMRDDLSPLYLLPDVPAGLPERVADKAELAAVCAAADVPHPVTLVPDSPARAAAAARELGLPLVAKWSRPWLLPPGSGLRSTMVLHSAREARELYLRSAEAGSRLLLQAHLPPGPNGDWFVHGYADRSGTVRAGGSGRKRRAWPRGAGLTAVGCWTPNPQVQALAERLTDALGYRGIFDLDFRRCAATGRYHLLDFNPRPGAQFRLFADSAGLDVVRALHLDLTDRPLPDGAPLPGREFVVENYAPLAALRPAPGGRELAWHARDDLAPGRALWTLWGGHVARRLLARLADGGTGPAGTAPTGTAPTGTAPIGTAPAGTAPSTGVSAASPAPPVSPVPSASPGPAGSPVPPVSSASDVSDVSDDSDDEKASTC
;
A
#
# COMPACT_ATOMS: atom_id res chain seq x y z
N MET A 1 12.50 -40.53 3.65
CA MET A 1 11.29 -39.73 3.92
C MET A 1 10.99 -38.91 2.68
N ASN A 2 9.95 -39.27 1.92
CA ASN A 2 9.49 -38.44 0.80
C ASN A 2 8.88 -37.17 1.38
N TYR A 3 9.56 -36.03 1.20
CA TYR A 3 9.03 -34.72 1.57
C TYR A 3 7.82 -34.44 0.69
N VAL A 4 6.61 -34.56 1.25
CA VAL A 4 5.39 -34.10 0.59
C VAL A 4 5.38 -32.58 0.72
N SER A 5 5.31 -31.87 -0.42
CA SER A 5 5.21 -30.41 -0.41
C SER A 5 3.95 -29.98 0.34
N LEU A 6 4.06 -28.96 1.20
CA LEU A 6 2.90 -28.32 1.85
C LEU A 6 1.94 -27.70 0.82
N PHE A 7 2.47 -27.30 -0.33
CA PHE A 7 1.73 -26.61 -1.39
C PHE A 7 1.17 -27.60 -2.42
N ASP A 8 0.00 -27.30 -2.98
CA ASP A 8 -0.45 -28.00 -4.19
C ASP A 8 0.30 -27.49 -5.43
N ILE A 9 1.47 -28.07 -5.68
CA ILE A 9 2.35 -27.69 -6.80
C ILE A 9 1.74 -27.95 -8.18
N ARG A 10 0.59 -28.66 -8.25
CA ARG A 10 -0.15 -28.86 -9.51
C ARG A 10 -0.96 -27.63 -9.88
N VAL A 11 -1.26 -26.75 -8.92
CA VAL A 11 -2.00 -25.49 -9.10
C VAL A 11 -0.99 -24.36 -9.27
N PRO A 12 -0.78 -23.85 -10.49
CA PRO A 12 0.12 -22.73 -10.73
C PRO A 12 -0.44 -21.43 -10.14
N ALA A 13 0.43 -20.42 -10.06
CA ALA A 13 0.04 -19.06 -9.74
C ALA A 13 0.18 -18.15 -10.96
N VAL A 14 -0.82 -17.31 -11.21
CA VAL A 14 -0.76 -16.23 -12.20
C VAL A 14 -0.69 -14.92 -11.43
N LEU A 15 0.41 -14.20 -11.58
CA LEU A 15 0.56 -12.86 -11.02
C LEU A 15 0.15 -11.83 -12.08
N LEU A 16 -0.75 -10.92 -11.74
CA LEU A 16 -1.20 -9.84 -12.62
C LEU A 16 -0.67 -8.50 -12.11
N ARG A 17 0.03 -7.76 -12.99
CA ARG A 17 0.42 -6.37 -12.75
C ARG A 17 0.05 -5.52 -13.96
N ILE A 18 -0.81 -4.53 -13.74
CA ILE A 18 -1.20 -3.54 -14.74
C ILE A 18 -0.28 -2.31 -14.65
N ASP A 19 0.20 -2.00 -13.43
CA ASP A 19 1.19 -0.95 -13.24
C ASP A 19 2.48 -1.23 -14.02
N ARG A 20 2.99 -0.16 -14.65
CA ARG A 20 4.15 -0.22 -15.56
C ARG A 20 5.46 0.16 -14.89
N ASN A 21 5.51 0.31 -13.57
CA ASN A 21 6.76 0.61 -12.88
C ASN A 21 7.76 -0.54 -13.11
N PRO A 22 8.88 -0.29 -13.82
CA PRO A 22 9.87 -1.34 -14.08
C PRO A 22 10.55 -1.82 -12.78
N PHE A 23 10.56 -0.98 -11.72
CA PHE A 23 11.18 -1.26 -10.42
C PHE A 23 10.17 -1.69 -9.35
N HIS A 24 9.15 -2.48 -9.73
CA HIS A 24 8.19 -3.05 -8.79
C HIS A 24 8.73 -4.34 -8.13
N HIS A 25 9.41 -4.21 -7.00
CA HIS A 25 10.04 -5.33 -6.29
C HIS A 25 9.04 -6.26 -5.58
N GLY A 26 7.83 -5.81 -5.26
CA GLY A 26 6.78 -6.68 -4.71
C GLY A 26 6.43 -7.86 -5.62
N THR A 27 6.39 -7.64 -6.94
CA THR A 27 6.18 -8.71 -7.93
C THR A 27 7.31 -9.73 -7.90
N LEU A 28 8.56 -9.27 -7.83
CA LEU A 28 9.72 -10.17 -7.73
C LEU A 28 9.70 -10.96 -6.41
N GLY A 29 9.28 -10.33 -5.31
CA GLY A 29 9.06 -11.00 -4.03
C GLY A 29 8.03 -12.13 -4.14
N ALA A 30 6.90 -11.89 -4.81
CA ALA A 30 5.86 -12.90 -5.03
C ALA A 30 6.33 -14.06 -5.93
N VAL A 31 6.99 -13.73 -7.05
CA VAL A 31 7.63 -14.71 -7.95
C VAL A 31 8.57 -15.63 -7.18
N ARG A 32 9.49 -15.06 -6.40
CA ARG A 32 10.46 -15.82 -5.60
C ARG A 32 9.78 -16.63 -4.51
N SER A 33 8.81 -16.04 -3.82
CA SER A 33 8.14 -16.72 -2.72
C SER A 33 7.46 -18.01 -3.18
N LEU A 34 6.63 -17.92 -4.22
CA LEU A 34 5.89 -19.05 -4.78
C LEU A 34 6.82 -20.03 -5.50
N GLY A 35 7.78 -19.52 -6.29
CA GLY A 35 8.75 -20.37 -6.98
C GLY A 35 9.65 -21.18 -6.04
N ARG A 36 10.08 -20.61 -4.90
CA ARG A 36 10.80 -21.35 -3.84
C ARG A 36 9.94 -22.41 -3.15
N ALA A 37 8.62 -22.26 -3.18
CA ALA A 37 7.67 -23.26 -2.70
C ALA A 37 7.35 -24.34 -3.75
N GLY A 38 7.98 -24.28 -4.93
CA GLY A 38 7.75 -25.22 -6.03
C GLY A 38 6.51 -24.93 -6.86
N VAL A 39 5.80 -23.82 -6.61
CA VAL A 39 4.65 -23.41 -7.40
C VAL A 39 5.10 -22.85 -8.75
N GLU A 40 4.51 -23.33 -9.84
CA GLU A 40 4.75 -22.79 -11.18
C GLU A 40 4.18 -21.37 -11.30
N VAL A 41 5.03 -20.37 -11.60
CA VAL A 41 4.63 -18.95 -11.62
C VAL A 41 4.58 -18.38 -13.02
N HIS A 42 3.40 -17.87 -13.40
CA HIS A 42 3.15 -17.10 -14.61
C HIS A 42 3.02 -15.62 -14.27
N LEU A 43 3.58 -14.74 -15.09
CA LEU A 43 3.52 -13.30 -14.86
C LEU A 43 2.88 -12.58 -16.06
N VAL A 44 1.79 -11.87 -15.81
CA VAL A 44 1.14 -10.95 -16.75
C VAL A 44 1.54 -9.53 -16.35
N ALA A 45 2.54 -8.96 -17.03
CA ALA A 45 3.05 -7.63 -16.71
C ALA A 45 3.88 -7.04 -17.86
N ASP A 46 3.86 -5.71 -18.00
CA ASP A 46 4.87 -5.03 -18.81
C ASP A 46 6.22 -5.16 -18.09
N SER A 47 7.11 -5.94 -18.69
CA SER A 47 8.37 -6.33 -18.08
C SER A 47 9.55 -6.18 -19.05
N ALA A 48 9.32 -5.51 -20.17
CA ALA A 48 10.36 -5.07 -21.10
C ALA A 48 11.23 -4.01 -20.40
N GLY A 49 12.26 -4.45 -19.69
CA GLY A 49 13.12 -3.58 -18.87
C GLY A 49 12.83 -3.62 -17.37
N SER A 50 12.20 -4.69 -16.86
CA SER A 50 12.06 -4.92 -15.42
C SER A 50 13.03 -6.01 -14.93
N PRO A 51 13.67 -5.86 -13.74
CA PRO A 51 14.54 -6.90 -13.20
C PRO A 51 13.86 -8.27 -13.01
N VAL A 52 12.53 -8.30 -12.83
CA VAL A 52 11.77 -9.55 -12.65
C VAL A 52 11.91 -10.52 -13.82
N ARG A 53 12.15 -10.01 -15.03
CA ARG A 53 12.34 -10.83 -16.24
C ARG A 53 13.53 -11.79 -16.13
N GLY A 54 14.54 -11.43 -15.34
CA GLY A 54 15.71 -12.27 -15.13
C GLY A 54 15.51 -13.39 -14.11
N SER A 55 14.40 -13.41 -13.38
CA SER A 55 14.22 -14.36 -12.28
C SER A 55 14.04 -15.78 -12.80
N ARG A 56 14.80 -16.74 -12.25
CA ARG A 56 14.68 -18.16 -12.61
C ARG A 56 13.36 -18.80 -12.19
N PHE A 57 12.62 -18.12 -11.31
CA PHE A 57 11.35 -18.60 -10.76
C PHE A 57 10.15 -18.22 -11.63
N VAL A 58 10.33 -17.41 -12.68
CA VAL A 58 9.28 -17.16 -13.67
C VAL A 58 9.25 -18.33 -14.66
N ARG A 59 8.12 -19.04 -14.73
CA ARG A 59 7.89 -20.07 -15.74
C ARG A 59 7.64 -19.45 -17.11
N ARG A 60 6.73 -18.47 -17.17
CA ARG A 60 6.34 -17.80 -18.41
C ARG A 60 5.82 -16.41 -18.15
N MET A 61 6.24 -15.47 -18.99
CA MET A 61 5.69 -14.11 -19.04
C MET A 61 4.65 -14.03 -20.13
N HIS A 62 3.61 -13.24 -19.90
CA HIS A 62 2.55 -12.95 -20.85
C HIS A 62 2.44 -11.44 -21.04
N PRO A 63 2.08 -10.97 -22.25
CA PRO A 63 1.84 -9.55 -22.48
C PRO A 63 0.77 -9.01 -21.52
N PRO A 64 0.97 -7.81 -20.95
CA PRO A 64 -0.04 -7.16 -20.13
C PRO A 64 -1.22 -6.67 -21.00
N PRO A 65 -2.34 -6.30 -20.37
CA PRO A 65 -3.36 -5.48 -21.03
C PRO A 65 -2.76 -4.17 -21.60
N PRO A 66 -3.32 -3.65 -22.71
CA PRO A 66 -2.89 -2.36 -23.25
C PRO A 66 -3.09 -1.22 -22.25
N PRO A 67 -2.39 -0.08 -22.40
CA PRO A 67 -2.64 1.06 -21.52
C PRO A 67 -4.05 1.59 -21.75
N GLY A 68 -4.77 1.92 -20.68
CA GLY A 68 -6.18 2.30 -20.75
C GLY A 68 -7.13 1.14 -21.10
N ALA A 69 -6.67 -0.11 -20.99
CA ALA A 69 -7.48 -1.30 -21.22
C ALA A 69 -8.82 -1.26 -20.46
N SER A 70 -9.89 -1.61 -21.16
CA SER A 70 -11.19 -1.85 -20.55
C SER A 70 -11.16 -3.10 -19.65
N ALA A 71 -12.17 -3.28 -18.81
CA ALA A 71 -12.36 -4.53 -18.07
C ALA A 71 -12.40 -5.74 -19.03
N HIS A 72 -13.07 -5.59 -20.18
CA HIS A 72 -13.14 -6.63 -21.20
C HIS A 72 -11.76 -7.03 -21.74
N ASP A 73 -10.88 -6.05 -22.02
CA ASP A 73 -9.52 -6.31 -22.51
C ASP A 73 -8.68 -7.07 -21.47
N ILE A 74 -8.80 -6.68 -20.19
CA ILE A 74 -8.11 -7.35 -19.09
C ILE A 74 -8.61 -8.80 -18.98
N ALA A 75 -9.92 -9.01 -19.00
CA ALA A 75 -10.51 -10.36 -18.99
C ALA A 75 -10.06 -11.19 -20.19
N ALA A 76 -10.00 -10.61 -21.40
CA ALA A 76 -9.53 -11.30 -22.60
C ALA A 76 -8.07 -11.77 -22.48
N VAL A 77 -7.19 -10.93 -21.90
CA VAL A 77 -5.81 -11.33 -21.59
C VAL A 77 -5.80 -12.49 -20.61
N LEU A 78 -6.55 -12.41 -19.52
CA LEU A 78 -6.62 -13.46 -18.50
C LEU A 78 -7.20 -14.77 -19.07
N ARG A 79 -8.29 -14.73 -19.83
CA ARG A 79 -8.85 -15.92 -20.52
C ARG A 79 -7.82 -16.59 -21.43
N ARG A 80 -7.03 -15.79 -22.17
CA ARG A 80 -5.95 -16.30 -23.02
C ARG A 80 -4.82 -16.95 -22.21
N VAL A 81 -4.51 -16.39 -21.04
CA VAL A 81 -3.52 -16.99 -20.12
C VAL A 81 -4.05 -18.29 -19.53
N ALA A 82 -5.30 -18.32 -19.05
CA ALA A 82 -5.96 -19.53 -18.56
C ALA A 82 -5.95 -20.64 -19.63
N GLY A 83 -6.28 -20.32 -20.89
CA GLY A 83 -6.22 -21.27 -22.00
C GLY A 83 -4.81 -21.81 -22.31
N ARG A 84 -3.75 -21.06 -21.96
CA ARG A 84 -2.36 -21.54 -22.06
C ARG A 84 -1.91 -22.36 -20.86
N VAL A 85 -2.41 -22.02 -19.67
CA VAL A 85 -2.13 -22.74 -18.42
C VAL A 85 -2.86 -24.09 -18.41
N ARG A 86 -4.07 -24.15 -18.98
CA ARG A 86 -4.92 -25.35 -19.16
C ARG A 86 -5.33 -26.05 -17.86
N ARG A 87 -5.31 -25.33 -16.75
CA ARG A 87 -5.76 -25.79 -15.41
C ARG A 87 -6.05 -24.57 -14.52
N PRO A 88 -6.90 -24.71 -13.48
CA PRO A 88 -7.13 -23.63 -12.52
C PRO A 88 -5.82 -23.13 -11.93
N ALA A 89 -5.71 -21.82 -11.75
CA ALA A 89 -4.54 -21.16 -11.18
C ALA A 89 -4.96 -20.18 -10.10
N VAL A 90 -4.13 -20.02 -9.07
CA VAL A 90 -4.30 -18.93 -8.09
C VAL A 90 -3.96 -17.61 -8.77
N LEU A 91 -4.92 -16.69 -8.87
CA LEU A 91 -4.68 -15.36 -9.44
C LEU A 91 -4.31 -14.37 -8.33
N VAL A 92 -3.15 -13.74 -8.46
CA VAL A 92 -2.64 -12.77 -7.48
C VAL A 92 -2.50 -11.39 -8.13
N PRO A 93 -3.40 -10.45 -7.83
CA PRO A 93 -3.24 -9.05 -8.22
C PRO A 93 -2.08 -8.41 -7.45
N MET A 94 -1.14 -7.80 -8.17
CA MET A 94 0.10 -7.26 -7.59
C MET A 94 0.09 -5.73 -7.41
N ASP A 95 -0.96 -5.06 -7.89
CA ASP A 95 -1.18 -3.61 -7.75
C ASP A 95 -2.68 -3.31 -7.60
N ASP A 96 -3.02 -2.11 -7.13
CA ASP A 96 -4.40 -1.74 -6.79
C ASP A 96 -5.31 -1.79 -8.03
N ALA A 97 -4.83 -1.35 -9.20
CA ALA A 97 -5.59 -1.39 -10.45
C ALA A 97 -5.95 -2.83 -10.85
N SER A 98 -5.00 -3.76 -10.73
CA SER A 98 -5.21 -5.18 -10.98
C SER A 98 -6.17 -5.81 -9.98
N ALA A 99 -6.11 -5.42 -8.69
CA ALA A 99 -7.01 -5.94 -7.65
C ALA A 99 -8.44 -5.46 -7.86
N ILE A 100 -8.62 -4.19 -8.22
CA ILE A 100 -9.92 -3.60 -8.56
C ILE A 100 -10.51 -4.28 -9.80
N ALA A 101 -9.70 -4.42 -10.86
CA ALA A 101 -10.16 -5.07 -12.09
C ALA A 101 -10.61 -6.51 -11.83
N VAL A 102 -9.79 -7.31 -11.13
CA VAL A 102 -10.13 -8.69 -10.79
C VAL A 102 -11.36 -8.75 -9.88
N GLY A 103 -11.49 -7.86 -8.90
CA GLY A 103 -12.65 -7.80 -8.01
C GLY A 103 -13.96 -7.51 -8.75
N ARG A 104 -13.94 -6.60 -9.74
CA ARG A 104 -15.12 -6.29 -10.59
C ARG A 104 -15.51 -7.45 -11.52
N MET A 105 -14.56 -8.30 -11.88
CA MET A 105 -14.76 -9.43 -12.82
C MET A 105 -14.66 -10.78 -12.11
N ARG A 106 -14.88 -10.82 -10.80
CA ARG A 106 -14.65 -12.03 -10.00
C ARG A 106 -15.46 -13.20 -10.54
N ASP A 107 -16.75 -12.99 -10.80
CA ASP A 107 -17.66 -14.06 -11.23
C ASP A 107 -17.27 -14.60 -12.60
N ASP A 108 -16.91 -13.72 -13.55
CA ASP A 108 -16.37 -14.06 -14.86
C ASP A 108 -15.05 -14.87 -14.82
N LEU A 109 -14.20 -14.59 -13.83
CA LEU A 109 -12.86 -15.17 -13.71
C LEU A 109 -12.83 -16.43 -12.84
N SER A 110 -13.78 -16.59 -11.92
CA SER A 110 -13.85 -17.70 -10.97
C SER A 110 -13.88 -19.11 -11.60
N PRO A 111 -14.43 -19.34 -12.82
CA PRO A 111 -14.35 -20.64 -13.47
C PRO A 111 -12.93 -20.97 -13.98
N LEU A 112 -12.07 -19.97 -14.11
CA LEU A 112 -10.72 -20.09 -14.68
C LEU A 112 -9.62 -19.96 -13.63
N TYR A 113 -9.91 -19.25 -12.54
CA TYR A 113 -8.96 -18.86 -11.50
C TYR A 113 -9.53 -19.08 -10.11
N LEU A 114 -8.65 -19.49 -9.20
CA LEU A 114 -8.94 -19.49 -7.77
C LEU A 114 -8.74 -18.07 -7.24
N LEU A 115 -9.78 -17.53 -6.61
CA LEU A 115 -9.88 -16.16 -6.14
C LEU A 115 -10.48 -16.12 -4.74
N PRO A 116 -10.04 -15.20 -3.86
CA PRO A 116 -10.70 -14.97 -2.58
C PRO A 116 -12.16 -14.53 -2.78
N ASP A 117 -13.01 -14.88 -1.82
CA ASP A 117 -14.42 -14.46 -1.80
C ASP A 117 -14.58 -13.06 -1.19
N VAL A 118 -14.20 -12.05 -1.96
CA VAL A 118 -14.29 -10.64 -1.54
C VAL A 118 -15.61 -10.05 -2.02
N PRO A 119 -16.35 -9.31 -1.16
CA PRO A 119 -17.54 -8.60 -1.57
C PRO A 119 -17.32 -7.71 -2.81
N ALA A 120 -18.28 -7.71 -3.73
CA ALA A 120 -18.19 -6.97 -4.98
C ALA A 120 -17.92 -5.47 -4.73
N GLY A 121 -17.02 -4.88 -5.53
CA GLY A 121 -16.63 -3.47 -5.41
C GLY A 121 -15.78 -3.12 -4.18
N LEU A 122 -15.61 -4.03 -3.21
CA LEU A 122 -14.86 -3.74 -1.98
C LEU A 122 -13.39 -3.35 -2.24
N PRO A 123 -12.62 -4.02 -3.14
CA PRO A 123 -11.26 -3.59 -3.45
C PRO A 123 -11.16 -2.14 -3.92
N GLU A 124 -12.14 -1.67 -4.71
CA GLU A 124 -12.19 -0.28 -5.15
C GLU A 124 -12.53 0.66 -4.01
N ARG A 125 -13.56 0.31 -3.22
CA ARG A 125 -14.01 1.10 -2.08
C ARG A 125 -12.90 1.37 -1.07
N VAL A 126 -12.07 0.37 -0.78
CA VAL A 126 -10.96 0.53 0.18
C VAL A 126 -9.74 1.23 -0.43
N ALA A 127 -9.50 1.06 -1.73
CA ALA A 127 -8.40 1.73 -2.43
C ALA A 127 -8.71 3.23 -2.67
N ASP A 128 -9.99 3.58 -2.87
CA ASP A 128 -10.42 4.97 -3.08
C ASP A 128 -10.26 5.76 -1.79
N LYS A 129 -9.42 6.78 -1.83
CA LYS A 129 -9.05 7.57 -0.65
C LYS A 129 -10.21 8.38 -0.07
N ALA A 130 -11.22 8.73 -0.86
CA ALA A 130 -12.41 9.41 -0.36
C ALA A 130 -13.34 8.42 0.37
N GLU A 131 -13.59 7.27 -0.25
CA GLU A 131 -14.46 6.23 0.31
C GLU A 131 -13.82 5.58 1.54
N LEU A 132 -12.49 5.43 1.56
CA LEU A 132 -11.73 4.93 2.70
C LEU A 132 -11.94 5.78 3.96
N ALA A 133 -12.03 7.11 3.84
CA ALA A 133 -12.29 7.96 5.01
C ALA A 133 -13.67 7.66 5.64
N ALA A 134 -14.70 7.47 4.81
CA ALA A 134 -16.03 7.08 5.27
C ALA A 134 -16.04 5.68 5.89
N VAL A 135 -15.33 4.73 5.27
CA VAL A 135 -15.13 3.37 5.79
C VAL A 135 -14.45 3.40 7.17
N CYS A 136 -13.38 4.17 7.32
CA CYS A 136 -12.69 4.31 8.60
C CYS A 136 -13.59 4.92 9.68
N ALA A 137 -14.38 5.94 9.34
CA ALA A 137 -15.34 6.54 10.27
C ALA A 137 -16.39 5.51 10.75
N ALA A 138 -16.96 4.73 9.82
CA ALA A 138 -17.95 3.71 10.15
C ALA A 138 -17.38 2.56 11.01
N ALA A 139 -16.09 2.24 10.86
CA ALA A 139 -15.41 1.18 11.60
C ALA A 139 -14.70 1.66 12.89
N ASP A 140 -14.86 2.94 13.28
CA ASP A 140 -14.11 3.61 14.37
C ASP A 140 -12.58 3.42 14.26
N VAL A 141 -12.07 3.50 13.03
CA VAL A 141 -10.64 3.50 12.75
C VAL A 141 -10.16 4.96 12.65
N PRO A 142 -9.18 5.38 13.46
CA PRO A 142 -8.62 6.71 13.36
C PRO A 142 -8.07 6.92 11.95
N HIS A 143 -8.37 8.07 11.36
CA HIS A 143 -7.87 8.50 10.05
C HIS A 143 -7.73 10.03 10.08
N PRO A 144 -6.90 10.64 9.22
CA PRO A 144 -6.75 12.09 9.25
C PRO A 144 -8.01 12.77 8.72
N VAL A 145 -8.37 13.93 9.29
CA VAL A 145 -9.54 14.72 8.84
C VAL A 145 -9.40 15.00 7.35
N THR A 146 -10.43 14.66 6.57
CA THR A 146 -10.39 14.70 5.11
C THR A 146 -11.62 15.46 4.59
N LEU A 147 -11.39 16.41 3.70
CA LEU A 147 -12.39 17.24 3.04
C LEU A 147 -12.33 17.01 1.52
N VAL A 148 -13.49 16.89 0.89
CA VAL A 148 -13.64 16.72 -0.57
C VAL A 148 -14.21 18.02 -1.15
N PRO A 149 -13.39 18.95 -1.66
CA PRO A 149 -13.91 20.16 -2.29
C PRO A 149 -14.65 19.84 -3.60
N ASP A 150 -15.65 20.65 -3.93
CA ASP A 150 -16.48 20.59 -5.14
C ASP A 150 -16.27 21.78 -6.09
N SER A 151 -15.39 22.71 -5.71
CA SER A 151 -15.08 23.91 -6.49
C SER A 151 -13.68 24.44 -6.14
N PRO A 152 -13.06 25.25 -7.01
CA PRO A 152 -11.76 25.86 -6.72
C PRO A 152 -11.82 26.77 -5.48
N ALA A 153 -12.94 27.47 -5.27
CA ALA A 153 -13.17 28.31 -4.11
C ALA A 153 -13.27 27.48 -2.82
N ARG A 154 -14.02 26.37 -2.86
CA ARG A 154 -14.13 25.44 -1.73
C ARG A 154 -12.80 24.76 -1.41
N ALA A 155 -11.98 24.43 -2.41
CA ALA A 155 -10.62 23.91 -2.18
C ALA A 155 -9.74 24.90 -1.40
N ALA A 156 -9.76 26.19 -1.77
CA ALA A 156 -9.05 27.23 -1.02
C ALA A 156 -9.60 27.48 0.39
N ALA A 157 -10.91 27.32 0.59
CA ALA A 157 -11.54 27.44 1.90
C ALA A 157 -11.20 26.25 2.81
N ALA A 158 -11.31 25.02 2.29
CA ALA A 158 -10.93 23.80 2.98
C ALA A 158 -9.45 23.79 3.38
N ALA A 159 -8.56 24.37 2.55
CA ALA A 159 -7.16 24.54 2.91
C ALA A 159 -6.93 25.44 4.13
N ARG A 160 -7.77 26.48 4.30
CA ARG A 160 -7.73 27.36 5.48
C ARG A 160 -8.30 26.67 6.72
N GLU A 161 -9.35 25.87 6.54
CA GLU A 161 -10.00 25.10 7.61
C GLU A 161 -9.08 24.03 8.21
N LEU A 162 -8.38 23.27 7.36
CA LEU A 162 -7.45 22.22 7.79
C LEU A 162 -6.14 22.75 8.38
N GLY A 163 -5.79 24.01 8.06
CA GLY A 163 -4.48 24.57 8.35
C GLY A 163 -3.39 24.10 7.38
N LEU A 164 -2.24 24.78 7.42
CA LEU A 164 -1.11 24.53 6.53
C LEU A 164 0.15 24.10 7.33
N PRO A 165 1.03 23.25 6.77
CA PRO A 165 0.83 22.54 5.51
C PRO A 165 -0.28 21.48 5.60
N LEU A 166 -0.89 21.12 4.48
CA LEU A 166 -1.88 20.04 4.37
C LEU A 166 -1.46 19.01 3.32
N VAL A 167 -2.12 17.85 3.32
CA VAL A 167 -1.91 16.80 2.30
C VAL A 167 -3.02 16.88 1.27
N ALA A 168 -2.67 16.92 -0.01
CA ALA A 168 -3.59 16.73 -1.11
C ALA A 168 -3.40 15.34 -1.73
N LYS A 169 -4.50 14.61 -1.96
CA LYS A 169 -4.51 13.30 -2.62
C LYS A 169 -5.51 13.29 -3.76
N TRP A 170 -5.21 12.56 -4.83
CA TRP A 170 -6.24 12.17 -5.80
C TRP A 170 -6.96 10.93 -5.27
N SER A 171 -8.29 10.93 -5.29
CA SER A 171 -9.15 9.87 -4.73
C SER A 171 -8.81 8.49 -5.27
N ARG A 172 -8.62 8.43 -6.59
CA ARG A 172 -8.35 7.21 -7.36
C ARG A 172 -7.03 7.39 -8.09
N PRO A 173 -5.88 7.22 -7.40
CA PRO A 173 -4.57 7.52 -7.97
C PRO A 173 -4.21 6.62 -9.17
N TRP A 174 -4.86 5.47 -9.33
CA TRP A 174 -4.69 4.59 -10.50
C TRP A 174 -5.33 5.12 -11.79
N LEU A 175 -6.14 6.17 -11.74
CA LEU A 175 -6.72 6.82 -12.93
C LEU A 175 -5.84 7.94 -13.49
N LEU A 176 -4.78 8.34 -12.79
CA LEU A 176 -3.95 9.46 -13.21
C LEU A 176 -3.29 9.18 -14.56
N PRO A 177 -3.43 10.09 -15.55
CA PRO A 177 -2.83 9.88 -16.86
C PRO A 177 -1.29 9.78 -16.76
N PRO A 178 -0.67 8.76 -17.37
CA PRO A 178 0.78 8.68 -17.47
C PRO A 178 1.35 9.93 -18.15
N GLY A 179 2.43 10.50 -17.61
CA GLY A 179 3.11 11.66 -18.20
C GLY A 179 2.50 13.03 -17.91
N SER A 180 1.34 13.12 -17.24
CA SER A 180 0.69 14.38 -16.81
C SER A 180 1.50 15.22 -15.80
N GLY A 181 2.54 14.64 -15.20
CA GLY A 181 3.28 15.24 -14.10
C GLY A 181 2.50 15.33 -12.79
N LEU A 182 1.24 14.86 -12.75
CA LEU A 182 0.45 14.78 -11.53
C LEU A 182 1.04 13.74 -10.59
N ARG A 183 1.20 14.12 -9.32
CA ARG A 183 1.57 13.20 -8.24
C ARG A 183 0.30 12.73 -7.54
N SER A 184 0.26 11.46 -7.12
CA SER A 184 -0.86 10.91 -6.36
C SER A 184 -1.07 11.57 -5.00
N THR A 185 0.01 12.06 -4.39
CA THR A 185 -0.01 12.74 -3.09
C THR A 185 0.98 13.91 -3.09
N MET A 186 0.54 15.05 -2.58
CA MET A 186 1.30 16.29 -2.49
C MET A 186 1.12 16.92 -1.11
N VAL A 187 2.13 17.64 -0.64
CA VAL A 187 2.01 18.52 0.53
C VAL A 187 1.82 19.93 -0.01
N LEU A 188 0.74 20.59 0.40
CA LEU A 188 0.41 21.95 0.00
C LEU A 188 0.73 22.92 1.15
N HIS A 189 1.29 24.05 0.80
CA HIS A 189 1.74 25.12 1.67
C HIS A 189 0.93 26.41 1.50
N SER A 190 -0.06 26.43 0.59
CA SER A 190 -0.99 27.56 0.46
C SER A 190 -2.38 27.15 -0.03
N ALA A 191 -3.37 27.98 0.28
CA ALA A 191 -4.72 27.85 -0.26
C ALA A 191 -4.78 28.05 -1.79
N ARG A 192 -3.82 28.81 -2.35
CA ARG A 192 -3.67 29.00 -3.81
C ARG A 192 -3.31 27.68 -4.49
N GLU A 193 -2.33 26.94 -3.95
CA GLU A 193 -1.95 25.63 -4.48
C GLU A 193 -3.13 24.65 -4.46
N ALA A 194 -3.96 24.67 -3.40
CA ALA A 194 -5.15 23.82 -3.33
C ALA A 194 -6.17 24.17 -4.42
N ARG A 195 -6.39 25.46 -4.68
CA ARG A 195 -7.24 25.95 -5.78
C ARG A 195 -6.71 25.54 -7.15
N GLU A 196 -5.43 25.76 -7.40
CA GLU A 196 -4.76 25.44 -8.67
C GLU A 196 -4.78 23.94 -8.94
N LEU A 197 -4.55 23.14 -7.90
CA LEU A 197 -4.61 21.69 -8.03
C LEU A 197 -6.05 21.22 -8.32
N TYR A 198 -7.06 21.82 -7.70
CA TYR A 198 -8.46 21.50 -7.98
C TYR A 198 -8.83 21.71 -9.45
N LEU A 199 -8.33 22.79 -10.08
CA LEU A 199 -8.56 23.07 -11.49
C LEU A 199 -8.03 21.96 -12.43
N ARG A 200 -7.11 21.12 -11.94
CA ARG A 200 -6.57 19.96 -12.67
C ARG A 200 -7.38 18.67 -12.48
N SER A 201 -8.53 18.71 -11.80
CA SER A 201 -9.32 17.49 -11.52
C SER A 201 -9.83 16.79 -12.79
N ALA A 202 -10.17 17.56 -13.84
CA ALA A 202 -10.57 17.00 -15.13
C ALA A 202 -9.41 16.28 -15.81
N GLU A 203 -8.22 16.88 -15.81
CA GLU A 203 -6.98 16.25 -16.29
C GLU A 203 -6.66 14.99 -15.48
N ALA A 204 -6.84 15.03 -14.17
CA ALA A 204 -6.57 13.89 -13.29
C ALA A 204 -7.56 12.73 -13.46
N GLY A 205 -8.75 12.97 -14.01
CA GLY A 205 -9.84 11.99 -14.05
C GLY A 205 -10.25 11.50 -12.65
N SER A 206 -10.00 12.31 -11.62
CA SER A 206 -10.11 11.91 -10.21
C SER A 206 -10.47 13.09 -9.33
N ARG A 207 -11.27 12.84 -8.28
CA ARG A 207 -11.63 13.87 -7.30
C ARG A 207 -10.41 14.25 -6.46
N LEU A 208 -10.27 15.54 -6.15
CA LEU A 208 -9.26 16.02 -5.22
C LEU A 208 -9.73 15.86 -3.78
N LEU A 209 -8.83 15.40 -2.91
CA LEU A 209 -9.00 15.31 -1.46
C LEU A 209 -7.99 16.22 -0.79
N LEU A 210 -8.44 16.98 0.22
CA LEU A 210 -7.57 17.73 1.12
C LEU A 210 -7.66 17.12 2.50
N GLN A 211 -6.52 16.82 3.10
CA GLN A 211 -6.42 16.04 4.32
C GLN A 211 -5.47 16.73 5.30
N ALA A 212 -5.82 16.69 6.59
CA ALA A 212 -4.96 17.20 7.66
C ALA A 212 -3.58 16.53 7.60
N HIS A 213 -2.52 17.33 7.57
CA HIS A 213 -1.16 16.82 7.54
C HIS A 213 -0.75 16.33 8.93
N LEU A 214 -0.39 15.05 9.01
CA LEU A 214 0.24 14.47 10.19
C LEU A 214 1.77 14.62 10.07
N PRO A 215 2.40 15.50 10.88
CA PRO A 215 3.82 15.77 10.76
C PRO A 215 4.66 14.49 10.90
N PRO A 216 5.75 14.36 10.13
CA PRO A 216 6.65 13.24 10.29
C PRO A 216 7.28 13.28 11.68
N GLY A 217 7.08 12.22 12.46
CA GLY A 217 7.71 12.03 13.77
C GLY A 217 8.67 10.85 13.76
N PRO A 218 9.65 10.81 14.68
CA PRO A 218 10.49 9.63 14.85
C PRO A 218 9.60 8.40 15.12
N ASN A 219 9.85 7.31 14.40
CA ASN A 219 9.09 6.06 14.53
C ASN A 219 7.57 6.19 14.30
N GLY A 220 7.15 7.21 13.52
CA GLY A 220 5.73 7.51 13.29
C GLY A 220 5.06 6.71 12.18
N ASP A 221 5.82 6.17 11.23
CA ASP A 221 5.30 5.48 10.05
C ASP A 221 5.28 3.96 10.22
N TRP A 222 4.10 3.37 10.09
CA TRP A 222 3.82 1.96 10.31
C TRP A 222 3.10 1.37 9.11
N PHE A 223 3.21 0.07 8.93
CA PHE A 223 2.44 -0.66 7.94
C PHE A 223 2.03 -2.02 8.50
N VAL A 224 0.93 -2.56 8.00
CA VAL A 224 0.49 -3.93 8.26
C VAL A 224 0.27 -4.61 6.92
N HIS A 225 0.98 -5.71 6.68
CA HIS A 225 0.62 -6.63 5.59
C HIS A 225 -0.12 -7.80 6.20
N GLY A 226 -1.20 -8.23 5.57
CA GLY A 226 -1.99 -9.33 6.10
C GLY A 226 -2.62 -10.18 5.02
N TYR A 227 -3.03 -11.39 5.43
CA TYR A 227 -3.89 -12.27 4.66
C TYR A 227 -5.08 -12.67 5.54
N ALA A 228 -6.28 -12.23 5.15
CA ALA A 228 -7.53 -12.70 5.73
C ALA A 228 -7.97 -13.97 4.98
N ASP A 229 -8.04 -15.09 5.68
CA ASP A 229 -8.46 -16.38 5.10
C ASP A 229 -9.96 -16.39 4.79
N ARG A 230 -10.47 -17.47 4.19
CA ARG A 230 -11.91 -17.64 3.90
C ARG A 230 -12.86 -17.42 5.09
N SER A 231 -12.42 -17.64 6.34
CA SER A 231 -13.23 -17.38 7.54
C SER A 231 -13.27 -15.90 7.91
N GLY A 232 -12.36 -15.09 7.36
CA GLY A 232 -12.17 -13.68 7.71
C GLY A 232 -11.09 -13.44 8.75
N THR A 233 -10.46 -14.50 9.25
CA THR A 233 -9.39 -14.41 10.23
C THR A 233 -8.08 -14.02 9.55
N VAL A 234 -7.35 -13.06 10.12
CA VAL A 234 -6.01 -12.70 9.63
C VAL A 234 -5.00 -13.78 10.06
N ARG A 235 -4.48 -14.56 9.11
CA ARG A 235 -3.65 -15.76 9.37
C ARG A 235 -2.17 -15.62 9.04
N ALA A 236 -1.78 -14.63 8.24
CA ALA A 236 -0.39 -14.39 7.88
C ALA A 236 -0.09 -12.91 7.77
N GLY A 237 1.17 -12.54 7.94
CA GLY A 237 1.65 -11.17 7.88
C GLY A 237 1.98 -10.60 9.26
N GLY A 238 1.86 -9.28 9.41
CA GLY A 238 2.10 -8.59 10.67
C GLY A 238 2.39 -7.10 10.50
N SER A 239 2.70 -6.46 11.63
CA SER A 239 3.03 -5.04 11.68
C SER A 239 4.53 -4.79 11.50
N GLY A 240 4.85 -3.71 10.78
CA GLY A 240 6.21 -3.27 10.53
C GLY A 240 6.35 -1.77 10.68
N ARG A 241 7.57 -1.34 10.98
CA ARG A 241 7.92 0.07 11.08
C ARG A 241 8.76 0.49 9.88
N LYS A 242 8.38 1.61 9.27
CA LYS A 242 9.16 2.25 8.19
C LYS A 242 10.32 3.01 8.83
N ARG A 243 11.53 2.46 8.70
CA ARG A 243 12.77 3.10 9.20
C ARG A 243 13.26 4.18 8.23
N ARG A 244 13.04 3.97 6.92
CA ARG A 244 13.40 4.93 5.89
C ARG A 244 12.38 4.90 4.76
N ALA A 245 11.93 6.09 4.37
CA ALA A 245 11.11 6.28 3.18
C ALA A 245 11.97 6.78 2.00
N TRP A 246 11.49 6.54 0.78
CA TRP A 246 11.98 7.21 -0.41
C TRP A 246 10.81 7.81 -1.23
N PRO A 247 10.81 9.12 -1.51
CA PRO A 247 11.67 10.18 -0.94
C PRO A 247 11.65 10.27 0.61
N ARG A 248 12.51 11.11 1.22
CA ARG A 248 12.51 11.25 2.68
C ARG A 248 11.22 11.91 3.15
N GLY A 249 10.62 11.41 4.23
CA GLY A 249 9.40 11.97 4.85
C GLY A 249 8.09 11.65 4.11
N ALA A 250 8.16 11.14 2.88
CA ALA A 250 6.99 10.76 2.09
C ALA A 250 7.36 9.64 1.10
N GLY A 251 6.50 8.63 0.94
CA GLY A 251 6.63 7.63 -0.11
C GLY A 251 6.91 6.21 0.38
N LEU A 252 7.52 5.42 -0.51
CA LEU A 252 7.66 3.97 -0.35
C LEU A 252 8.66 3.61 0.75
N THR A 253 8.50 2.42 1.33
CA THR A 253 9.44 1.85 2.32
C THR A 253 10.76 1.49 1.66
N ALA A 254 11.81 2.26 1.90
CA ALA A 254 13.18 1.92 1.49
C ALA A 254 13.87 0.99 2.50
N VAL A 255 13.57 1.16 3.78
CA VAL A 255 13.97 0.23 4.86
C VAL A 255 12.79 0.02 5.79
N GLY A 256 12.34 -1.23 5.91
CA GLY A 256 11.30 -1.67 6.84
C GLY A 256 11.89 -2.60 7.89
N CYS A 257 11.27 -2.66 9.07
CA CYS A 257 11.64 -3.59 10.13
C CYS A 257 10.39 -4.25 10.69
N TRP A 258 10.42 -5.58 10.84
CA TRP A 258 9.33 -6.30 11.48
C TRP A 258 9.29 -5.88 12.95
N THR A 259 8.26 -5.15 13.34
CA THR A 259 8.11 -4.63 14.69
C THR A 259 6.66 -4.85 15.12
N PRO A 260 6.42 -5.72 16.12
CA PRO A 260 5.09 -5.91 16.69
C PRO A 260 4.51 -4.59 17.21
N ASN A 261 3.26 -4.33 16.86
CA ASN A 261 2.47 -3.23 17.36
C ASN A 261 1.01 -3.71 17.49
N PRO A 262 0.64 -4.22 18.67
CA PRO A 262 -0.70 -4.77 18.89
C PRO A 262 -1.84 -3.78 18.58
N GLN A 263 -1.62 -2.48 18.78
CA GLN A 263 -2.65 -1.47 18.50
C GLN A 263 -2.93 -1.35 16.99
N VAL A 264 -1.89 -1.30 16.17
CA VAL A 264 -2.06 -1.21 14.71
C VAL A 264 -2.59 -2.53 14.15
N GLN A 265 -2.15 -3.66 14.70
CA GLN A 265 -2.68 -4.98 14.33
C GLN A 265 -4.19 -5.09 14.62
N ALA A 266 -4.63 -4.69 15.82
CA ALA A 266 -6.04 -4.71 16.19
C ALA A 266 -6.91 -3.77 15.33
N LEU A 267 -6.37 -2.62 14.90
CA LEU A 267 -7.04 -1.73 13.95
C LEU A 267 -7.19 -2.36 12.57
N ALA A 268 -6.16 -3.07 12.08
CA ALA A 268 -6.20 -3.79 10.83
C ALA A 268 -7.26 -4.90 10.86
N GLU A 269 -7.23 -5.74 11.91
CA GLU A 269 -8.17 -6.85 12.10
C GLU A 269 -9.61 -6.35 12.22
N ARG A 270 -9.87 -5.32 13.05
CA ARG A 270 -11.19 -4.68 13.17
C ARG A 270 -11.72 -4.22 11.81
N LEU A 271 -10.87 -3.55 11.03
CA LEU A 271 -11.26 -3.02 9.74
C LEU A 271 -11.56 -4.14 8.74
N THR A 272 -10.72 -5.17 8.67
CA THR A 272 -10.94 -6.29 7.75
C THR A 272 -12.16 -7.11 8.13
N ASP A 273 -12.42 -7.31 9.43
CA ASP A 273 -13.58 -8.02 9.94
C ASP A 273 -14.88 -7.26 9.63
N ALA A 274 -14.94 -5.98 9.99
CA ALA A 274 -16.11 -5.12 9.72
C ALA A 274 -16.46 -5.00 8.23
N LEU A 275 -15.48 -5.20 7.35
CA LEU A 275 -15.67 -5.16 5.90
C LEU A 275 -16.01 -6.53 5.29
N GLY A 276 -15.92 -7.62 6.06
CA GLY A 276 -15.96 -8.98 5.50
C GLY A 276 -14.83 -9.22 4.50
N TYR A 277 -13.67 -8.58 4.68
CA TYR A 277 -12.57 -8.64 3.73
C TYR A 277 -11.94 -10.04 3.70
N ARG A 278 -11.54 -10.49 2.51
CA ARG A 278 -10.86 -11.76 2.27
C ARG A 278 -9.66 -11.52 1.35
N GLY A 279 -8.61 -12.32 1.49
CA GLY A 279 -7.42 -12.16 0.67
C GLY A 279 -6.35 -11.25 1.28
N ILE A 280 -5.43 -10.83 0.42
CA ILE A 280 -4.23 -10.08 0.83
C ILE A 280 -4.54 -8.59 0.94
N PHE A 281 -3.96 -7.93 1.94
CA PHE A 281 -4.01 -6.49 2.11
C PHE A 281 -2.69 -5.90 2.62
N ASP A 282 -2.52 -4.60 2.39
CA ASP A 282 -1.44 -3.75 2.90
C ASP A 282 -2.02 -2.42 3.38
N LEU A 283 -1.84 -2.12 4.65
CA LEU A 283 -2.32 -0.91 5.30
C LEU A 283 -1.14 -0.02 5.72
N ASP A 284 -1.16 1.25 5.33
CA ASP A 284 -0.21 2.25 5.82
C ASP A 284 -0.84 3.07 6.96
N PHE A 285 -0.13 3.21 8.07
CA PHE A 285 -0.54 3.97 9.24
C PHE A 285 0.50 5.04 9.60
N ARG A 286 0.01 6.13 10.19
CA ARG A 286 0.86 7.13 10.84
C ARG A 286 0.39 7.44 12.24
N ARG A 287 1.30 7.42 13.21
CA ARG A 287 1.04 7.85 14.57
C ARG A 287 0.91 9.37 14.62
N CYS A 288 -0.23 9.88 15.07
CA CYS A 288 -0.41 11.29 15.36
C CYS A 288 0.40 11.66 16.60
N ALA A 289 1.30 12.64 16.48
CA ALA A 289 2.15 13.07 17.59
C ALA A 289 1.35 13.73 18.73
N ALA A 290 0.25 14.43 18.40
CA ALA A 290 -0.58 15.14 19.38
C ALA A 290 -1.45 14.18 20.21
N THR A 291 -2.04 13.15 19.58
CA THR A 291 -3.00 12.26 20.25
C THR A 291 -2.42 10.89 20.58
N GLY A 292 -1.28 10.52 20.00
CA GLY A 292 -0.69 9.19 20.08
C GLY A 292 -1.43 8.10 19.30
N ARG A 293 -2.61 8.38 18.73
CA ARG A 293 -3.42 7.43 17.94
C ARG A 293 -2.75 7.12 16.59
N TYR A 294 -3.00 5.93 16.06
CA TYR A 294 -2.54 5.52 14.74
C TYR A 294 -3.63 5.77 13.71
N HIS A 295 -3.35 6.68 12.78
CA HIS A 295 -4.28 7.05 11.72
C HIS A 295 -4.00 6.22 10.48
N LEU A 296 -5.01 5.54 9.95
CA LEU A 296 -4.92 4.85 8.66
C LEU A 296 -4.80 5.88 7.54
N LEU A 297 -3.79 5.71 6.69
CA LEU A 297 -3.53 6.59 5.56
C LEU A 297 -4.03 5.99 4.25
N ASP A 298 -3.82 4.69 4.06
CA ASP A 298 -4.06 3.97 2.82
C ASP A 298 -4.40 2.51 3.12
N PHE A 299 -5.45 1.98 2.47
CA PHE A 299 -5.75 0.54 2.41
C PHE A 299 -5.49 0.09 0.97
N ASN A 300 -4.61 -0.89 0.79
CA ASN A 300 -4.29 -1.40 -0.53
C ASN A 300 -4.70 -2.88 -0.62
N PRO A 301 -5.62 -3.25 -1.52
CA PRO A 301 -6.22 -4.59 -1.58
C PRO A 301 -5.34 -5.63 -2.30
N ARG A 302 -4.04 -5.67 -1.97
CA ARG A 302 -3.00 -6.43 -2.68
C ARG A 302 -1.77 -6.63 -1.81
N PRO A 303 -0.82 -7.52 -2.20
CA PRO A 303 0.45 -7.66 -1.49
C PRO A 303 1.23 -6.34 -1.43
N GLY A 304 1.65 -5.93 -0.24
CA GLY A 304 2.55 -4.79 -0.06
C GLY A 304 3.95 -5.04 -0.61
N ALA A 305 4.63 -3.99 -1.07
CA ALA A 305 5.93 -4.14 -1.75
C ALA A 305 7.00 -4.85 -0.89
N GLN A 306 6.91 -4.69 0.43
CA GLN A 306 7.78 -5.30 1.44
C GLN A 306 7.16 -6.50 2.17
N PHE A 307 6.11 -7.15 1.65
CA PHE A 307 5.40 -8.24 2.33
C PHE A 307 6.31 -9.39 2.81
N ARG A 308 7.39 -9.68 2.06
CA ARG A 308 8.39 -10.72 2.39
C ARG A 308 9.11 -10.51 3.71
N LEU A 309 9.07 -9.29 4.25
CA LEU A 309 9.50 -8.99 5.61
C LEU A 309 8.83 -9.90 6.64
N PHE A 310 7.56 -10.26 6.39
CA PHE A 310 6.72 -11.04 7.30
C PHE A 310 6.70 -12.53 6.98
N ALA A 311 7.71 -13.04 6.28
CA ALA A 311 7.91 -14.48 6.19
C ALA A 311 8.31 -15.02 7.57
N ASP A 312 7.42 -15.80 8.18
CA ASP A 312 7.60 -16.33 9.53
C ASP A 312 8.63 -17.49 9.59
N SER A 313 8.77 -18.14 10.74
CA SER A 313 9.69 -19.27 10.92
C SER A 313 9.36 -20.51 10.07
N ALA A 314 8.11 -20.66 9.61
CA ALA A 314 7.69 -21.69 8.66
C ALA A 314 7.87 -21.23 7.20
N GLY A 315 8.28 -19.98 6.99
CA GLY A 315 8.41 -19.34 5.69
C GLY A 315 7.06 -18.97 5.07
N LEU A 316 5.98 -18.93 5.86
CA LEU A 316 4.66 -18.47 5.43
C LEU A 316 4.67 -16.95 5.30
N ASP A 317 4.22 -16.46 4.16
CA ASP A 317 3.95 -15.04 3.91
C ASP A 317 2.55 -14.91 3.29
N VAL A 318 2.10 -13.68 3.04
CA VAL A 318 0.73 -13.44 2.55
C VAL A 318 0.42 -14.07 1.19
N VAL A 319 1.40 -14.20 0.27
CA VAL A 319 1.14 -14.82 -1.05
C VAL A 319 1.15 -16.34 -0.98
N ARG A 320 1.95 -16.91 -0.08
CA ARG A 320 1.94 -18.35 0.23
C ARG A 320 0.67 -18.74 0.97
N ALA A 321 0.23 -17.91 1.92
CA ALA A 321 -1.03 -18.10 2.65
C ALA A 321 -2.23 -18.10 1.70
N LEU A 322 -2.27 -17.15 0.75
CA LEU A 322 -3.27 -17.12 -0.31
C LEU A 322 -3.30 -18.42 -1.13
N HIS A 323 -2.13 -18.92 -1.56
CA HIS A 323 -2.08 -20.16 -2.34
C HIS A 323 -2.54 -21.37 -1.54
N LEU A 324 -2.07 -21.51 -0.29
CA LEU A 324 -2.46 -22.61 0.58
C LEU A 324 -3.96 -22.60 0.86
N ASP A 325 -4.52 -21.46 1.28
CA ASP A 325 -5.95 -21.35 1.56
C ASP A 325 -6.76 -21.68 0.31
N LEU A 326 -6.51 -21.03 -0.83
CA LEU A 326 -7.29 -21.25 -2.05
C LEU A 326 -7.15 -22.65 -2.66
N THR A 327 -6.16 -23.44 -2.24
CA THR A 327 -5.99 -24.84 -2.64
C THR A 327 -6.40 -25.82 -1.54
N ASP A 328 -7.13 -25.35 -0.54
CA ASP A 328 -7.64 -26.10 0.61
C ASP A 328 -6.52 -26.83 1.38
N ARG A 329 -5.33 -26.23 1.43
CA ARG A 329 -4.18 -26.72 2.20
C ARG A 329 -4.10 -26.02 3.55
N PRO A 330 -3.67 -26.73 4.61
CA PRO A 330 -3.48 -26.10 5.91
C PRO A 330 -2.36 -25.05 5.84
N LEU A 331 -2.60 -23.91 6.49
CA LEU A 331 -1.56 -22.91 6.72
C LEU A 331 -0.67 -23.41 7.87
N PRO A 332 0.66 -23.46 7.71
CA PRO A 332 1.56 -23.85 8.79
C PRO A 332 1.57 -22.79 9.90
N ASP A 333 1.61 -23.23 11.15
CA ASP A 333 1.72 -22.33 12.30
C ASP A 333 3.20 -22.00 12.56
N GLY A 334 3.67 -20.90 11.93
CA GLY A 334 5.00 -20.35 12.15
C GLY A 334 5.02 -19.26 13.23
N ALA A 335 6.18 -19.07 13.84
CA ALA A 335 6.43 -17.99 14.78
C ALA A 335 6.86 -16.71 14.04
N PRO A 336 6.32 -15.52 14.42
CA PRO A 336 6.82 -14.24 13.95
C PRO A 336 8.33 -14.07 14.19
N LEU A 337 9.00 -13.31 13.31
CA LEU A 337 10.44 -13.02 13.43
C LEU A 337 10.72 -11.52 13.59
N PRO A 338 10.37 -10.89 14.73
CA PRO A 338 10.66 -9.49 15.01
C PRO A 338 12.14 -9.13 14.83
N GLY A 339 12.41 -7.91 14.37
CA GLY A 339 13.76 -7.42 14.16
C GLY A 339 14.34 -7.74 12.77
N ARG A 340 13.72 -8.62 11.99
CA ARG A 340 14.02 -8.77 10.55
C ARG A 340 13.91 -7.42 9.85
N GLU A 341 14.79 -7.18 8.87
CA GLU A 341 14.78 -5.98 8.05
C GLU A 341 14.43 -6.28 6.60
N PHE A 342 13.71 -5.37 5.94
CA PHE A 342 13.52 -5.34 4.49
C PHE A 342 14.25 -4.14 3.92
N VAL A 343 15.08 -4.32 2.90
CA VAL A 343 15.87 -3.23 2.31
C VAL A 343 15.70 -3.20 0.80
N VAL A 344 15.33 -2.03 0.28
CA VAL A 344 15.32 -1.74 -1.15
C VAL A 344 16.66 -1.12 -1.54
N GLU A 345 17.54 -1.93 -2.10
CA GLU A 345 18.97 -1.65 -2.21
C GLU A 345 19.29 -0.40 -3.04
N ASN A 346 18.52 -0.14 -4.11
CA ASN A 346 18.72 1.05 -4.94
C ASN A 346 18.30 2.36 -4.24
N TYR A 347 17.53 2.30 -3.14
CA TYR A 347 17.14 3.47 -2.34
C TYR A 347 17.90 3.57 -1.00
N ALA A 348 18.43 2.46 -0.51
CA ALA A 348 19.16 2.38 0.75
C ALA A 348 20.39 1.46 0.68
N PRO A 349 21.36 1.73 -0.21
CA PRO A 349 22.50 0.83 -0.44
C PRO A 349 23.36 0.63 0.81
N LEU A 350 23.56 1.69 1.60
CA LEU A 350 24.29 1.60 2.87
C LEU A 350 23.57 0.74 3.91
N ALA A 351 22.24 0.69 3.89
CA ALA A 351 21.49 -0.19 4.79
C ALA A 351 21.70 -1.65 4.39
N ALA A 352 21.81 -1.96 3.10
CA ALA A 352 22.03 -3.32 2.62
C ALA A 352 23.37 -3.93 3.08
N LEU A 353 24.37 -3.10 3.40
CA LEU A 353 25.71 -3.51 3.84
C LEU A 353 25.88 -3.61 5.37
N ARG A 354 24.95 -3.05 6.15
CA ARG A 354 25.06 -3.05 7.63
C ARG A 354 24.76 -4.43 8.22
N PRO A 355 25.29 -4.78 9.40
CA PRO A 355 24.85 -5.97 10.12
C PRO A 355 23.34 -5.96 10.34
N ALA A 356 22.69 -7.12 10.17
CA ALA A 356 21.28 -7.34 10.49
C ALA A 356 21.17 -8.59 11.37
N PRO A 357 21.32 -8.47 12.70
CA PRO A 357 21.30 -9.63 13.60
C PRO A 357 19.98 -10.38 13.55
N GLY A 358 18.86 -9.68 13.32
CA GLY A 358 17.55 -10.30 13.09
C GLY A 358 17.35 -10.87 11.69
N GLY A 359 18.34 -10.79 10.79
CA GLY A 359 18.23 -11.18 9.39
C GLY A 359 17.70 -10.07 8.49
N ARG A 360 17.92 -10.23 7.18
CA ARG A 360 17.53 -9.24 6.17
C ARG A 360 16.95 -9.91 4.92
N GLU A 361 15.83 -9.36 4.46
CA GLU A 361 15.29 -9.59 3.12
C GLU A 361 15.70 -8.40 2.24
N LEU A 362 16.31 -8.70 1.09
CA LEU A 362 16.67 -7.73 0.09
C LEU A 362 15.61 -7.72 -1.02
N ALA A 363 15.23 -6.54 -1.49
CA ALA A 363 14.18 -6.40 -2.49
C ALA A 363 14.58 -7.02 -3.85
N TRP A 364 15.85 -6.89 -4.22
CA TRP A 364 16.33 -7.27 -5.55
C TRP A 364 17.35 -8.40 -5.56
N HIS A 365 18.33 -8.39 -4.66
CA HIS A 365 19.38 -9.40 -4.62
C HIS A 365 18.97 -10.63 -3.82
N ALA A 366 19.20 -11.82 -4.38
CA ALA A 366 19.00 -13.08 -3.69
C ALA A 366 20.02 -14.12 -4.17
N ARG A 367 20.61 -14.89 -3.25
CA ARG A 367 21.69 -15.85 -3.55
C ARG A 367 21.26 -16.96 -4.52
N ASP A 368 19.99 -17.35 -4.45
CA ASP A 368 19.37 -18.38 -5.28
C ASP A 368 18.79 -17.84 -6.60
N ASP A 369 18.79 -16.51 -6.79
CA ASP A 369 18.20 -15.83 -7.94
C ASP A 369 18.92 -14.50 -8.25
N LEU A 370 20.15 -14.61 -8.74
CA LEU A 370 21.10 -13.50 -8.88
C LEU A 370 20.77 -12.52 -10.02
N ALA A 371 20.11 -13.00 -11.09
CA ALA A 371 19.91 -12.25 -12.32
C ALA A 371 19.08 -10.95 -12.13
N PRO A 372 17.98 -10.92 -11.36
CA PRO A 372 17.28 -9.66 -11.06
C PRO A 372 18.15 -8.63 -10.34
N GLY A 373 19.00 -9.06 -9.39
CA GLY A 373 19.91 -8.16 -8.69
C GLY A 373 20.94 -7.52 -9.62
N ARG A 374 21.46 -8.27 -10.60
CA ARG A 374 22.36 -7.73 -11.65
C ARG A 374 21.62 -6.76 -12.57
N ALA A 375 20.44 -7.16 -13.04
CA ALA A 375 19.60 -6.34 -13.93
C ALA A 375 19.20 -5.01 -13.28
N LEU A 376 18.91 -5.00 -11.97
CA LEU A 376 18.66 -3.78 -11.21
C LEU A 376 19.77 -2.75 -11.44
N TRP A 377 21.02 -3.11 -11.19
CA TRP A 377 22.13 -2.15 -11.23
C TRP A 377 22.35 -1.59 -12.63
N THR A 378 22.21 -2.40 -13.68
CA THR A 378 22.28 -1.95 -15.06
C THR A 378 21.15 -0.97 -15.40
N LEU A 379 19.90 -1.34 -15.09
CA LEU A 379 18.72 -0.53 -15.42
C LEU A 379 18.65 0.75 -14.60
N TRP A 380 18.97 0.66 -13.31
CA TRP A 380 19.00 1.78 -12.39
C TRP A 380 20.12 2.75 -12.72
N GLY A 381 21.33 2.25 -13.03
CA GLY A 381 22.45 3.07 -13.49
C GLY A 381 22.11 3.85 -14.75
N GLY A 382 21.52 3.20 -15.75
CA GLY A 382 21.04 3.87 -16.96
C GLY A 382 19.93 4.89 -16.70
N HIS A 383 19.01 4.61 -15.76
CA HIS A 383 17.97 5.56 -15.34
C HIS A 383 18.57 6.82 -14.70
N VAL A 384 19.54 6.66 -13.80
CA VAL A 384 20.24 7.79 -13.15
C VAL A 384 21.03 8.58 -14.18
N ALA A 385 21.79 7.92 -15.06
CA ALA A 385 22.57 8.57 -16.10
C ALA A 385 21.68 9.41 -17.04
N ARG A 386 20.55 8.86 -17.52
CA ARG A 386 19.59 9.60 -18.35
C ARG A 386 19.02 10.83 -17.63
N ARG A 387 18.70 10.72 -16.34
CA ARG A 387 18.22 11.87 -15.56
C ARG A 387 19.28 12.95 -15.37
N LEU A 388 20.55 12.56 -15.19
CA LEU A 388 21.66 13.50 -15.11
C LEU A 388 21.90 14.18 -16.47
N LEU A 389 21.91 13.41 -17.56
CA LEU A 389 22.05 13.95 -18.91
C LEU A 389 20.90 14.89 -19.28
N ALA A 390 19.65 14.56 -18.95
CA ALA A 390 18.51 15.45 -19.17
C ALA A 390 18.68 16.78 -18.41
N ARG A 391 19.13 16.73 -17.14
CA ARG A 391 19.42 17.94 -16.35
C ARG A 391 20.57 18.77 -16.91
N LEU A 392 21.54 18.14 -17.57
CA LEU A 392 22.66 18.83 -18.21
C LEU A 392 22.27 19.41 -19.58
N ALA A 393 21.41 18.70 -20.34
CA ALA A 393 20.87 19.14 -21.62
C ALA A 393 19.87 20.30 -21.46
N ASP A 394 19.12 20.33 -20.35
CA ASP A 394 18.28 21.46 -19.95
C ASP A 394 19.09 22.65 -19.38
N GLY A 395 20.42 22.64 -19.55
CA GLY A 395 21.33 23.67 -19.04
C GLY A 395 20.97 25.07 -19.49
N GLY A 396 20.30 25.84 -18.61
CA GLY A 396 20.16 27.29 -18.77
C GLY A 396 18.81 27.91 -18.38
N THR A 397 17.76 27.14 -18.08
CA THR A 397 16.58 27.69 -17.42
C THR A 397 16.33 26.91 -16.14
N GLY A 398 16.82 27.47 -15.03
CA GLY A 398 16.37 27.01 -13.72
C GLY A 398 14.84 27.02 -13.69
N PRO A 399 14.18 26.10 -12.96
CA PRO A 399 12.77 26.30 -12.68
C PRO A 399 12.65 27.71 -12.11
N ALA A 400 11.68 28.49 -12.59
CA ALA A 400 11.27 29.70 -11.91
C ALA A 400 10.82 29.28 -10.51
N GLY A 401 11.77 29.15 -9.59
CA GLY A 401 11.51 29.28 -8.18
C GLY A 401 10.79 30.62 -8.09
N THR A 402 9.57 30.60 -7.60
CA THR A 402 9.01 31.77 -6.96
C THR A 402 10.06 32.22 -5.95
N ALA A 403 10.89 33.18 -6.36
CA ALA A 403 11.68 33.95 -5.43
C ALA A 403 10.67 34.44 -4.39
N PRO A 404 10.95 34.31 -3.09
CA PRO A 404 10.13 35.00 -2.11
C PRO A 404 10.25 36.48 -2.46
N THR A 405 9.16 37.09 -2.94
CA THR A 405 9.02 38.54 -2.98
C THR A 405 8.93 38.99 -1.52
N GLY A 406 10.08 39.00 -0.86
CA GLY A 406 10.26 39.71 0.40
C GLY A 406 10.13 41.18 0.08
N THR A 407 9.05 41.80 0.55
CA THR A 407 9.01 43.24 0.73
C THR A 407 10.24 43.64 1.55
N ALA A 408 11.11 44.46 0.95
CA ALA A 408 12.24 45.05 1.66
C ALA A 408 11.72 45.78 2.91
N PRO A 409 12.25 45.50 4.12
CA PRO A 409 11.96 46.33 5.26
C PRO A 409 12.75 47.63 5.12
N THR A 410 12.06 48.72 4.77
CA THR A 410 12.55 50.08 5.00
C THR A 410 12.51 50.32 6.52
N GLY A 411 13.62 50.03 7.19
CA GLY A 411 13.76 50.19 8.64
C GLY A 411 15.14 50.74 8.97
N THR A 412 15.16 51.94 9.52
CA THR A 412 16.32 52.72 9.96
C THR A 412 17.19 51.95 10.96
N ALA A 413 18.50 52.14 10.88
CA ALA A 413 19.51 51.49 11.72
C ALA A 413 19.28 51.75 13.22
N PRO A 414 19.36 50.73 14.10
CA PRO A 414 19.56 50.95 15.52
C PRO A 414 21.06 50.98 15.85
N ILE A 415 21.43 52.03 16.59
CA ILE A 415 22.75 52.26 17.18
C ILE A 415 22.87 51.44 18.47
N GLY A 416 23.99 50.70 18.60
CA GLY A 416 24.74 50.47 19.85
C GLY A 416 24.12 49.59 20.96
N THR A 417 24.79 48.48 21.29
CA THR A 417 25.68 48.33 22.47
C THR A 417 26.07 46.86 22.65
N ALA A 418 27.35 46.62 22.94
CA ALA A 418 27.92 45.29 23.13
C ALA A 418 27.56 44.71 24.52
N PRO A 419 27.42 43.38 24.66
CA PRO A 419 27.59 42.72 25.94
C PRO A 419 28.90 41.93 26.01
N ALA A 420 29.58 42.10 27.14
CA ALA A 420 30.79 41.42 27.57
C ALA A 420 30.57 39.91 27.79
N GLY A 421 31.64 39.14 27.62
CA GLY A 421 31.64 37.70 27.81
C GLY A 421 31.64 37.26 29.28
N THR A 422 31.21 36.03 29.52
CA THR A 422 31.65 35.22 30.67
C THR A 422 31.68 33.74 30.26
N ALA A 423 32.75 33.07 30.69
CA ALA A 423 33.11 31.68 30.41
C ALA A 423 32.32 30.67 31.28
N PRO A 424 32.43 29.34 31.05
CA PRO A 424 31.50 28.34 31.57
C PRO A 424 31.90 27.83 32.97
N SER A 425 30.91 27.58 33.83
CA SER A 425 31.10 26.87 35.10
C SER A 425 30.68 25.41 35.00
N THR A 426 31.62 24.53 35.30
CA THR A 426 31.47 23.12 35.60
C THR A 426 30.72 22.92 36.93
N GLY A 427 29.86 21.90 37.01
CA GLY A 427 29.17 21.54 38.24
C GLY A 427 28.47 20.19 38.13
N VAL A 428 29.11 19.17 38.68
CA VAL A 428 28.58 17.82 38.93
C VAL A 428 27.63 17.88 40.13
N SER A 429 26.46 17.22 40.08
CA SER A 429 25.86 16.60 41.27
C SER A 429 24.87 15.50 40.87
N ALA A 430 24.90 14.43 41.66
CA ALA A 430 24.22 13.15 41.47
C ALA A 430 22.99 13.01 42.39
N ALA A 431 22.21 11.95 42.11
CA ALA A 431 21.23 11.24 42.97
C ALA A 431 19.73 11.64 42.90
N SER A 432 18.98 10.86 42.09
CA SER A 432 17.82 9.98 42.37
C SER A 432 16.92 10.15 43.62
N PRO A 433 15.75 9.47 43.73
CA PRO A 433 14.74 9.07 42.72
C PRO A 433 13.27 9.38 43.17
N ALA A 434 12.30 9.11 42.28
CA ALA A 434 10.86 9.23 42.49
C ALA A 434 10.26 8.13 43.41
N PRO A 435 9.14 8.38 44.12
CA PRO A 435 8.43 7.36 44.90
C PRO A 435 7.45 6.52 44.06
N PRO A 436 7.12 5.29 44.50
CA PRO A 436 6.31 4.33 43.75
C PRO A 436 4.80 4.53 44.00
N VAL A 437 3.98 4.33 42.97
CA VAL A 437 2.52 4.20 43.10
C VAL A 437 2.15 2.72 42.95
N SER A 438 1.55 2.16 44.01
CA SER A 438 1.06 0.78 44.05
C SER A 438 -0.33 0.63 43.41
N PRO A 439 -0.70 -0.57 42.95
CA PRO A 439 -1.90 -0.82 42.15
C PRO A 439 -3.16 -1.09 42.99
N VAL A 440 -4.32 -0.70 42.46
CA VAL A 440 -5.65 -1.06 42.99
C VAL A 440 -6.28 -2.12 42.08
N PRO A 441 -6.97 -3.14 42.62
CA PRO A 441 -7.15 -4.43 41.95
C PRO A 441 -8.43 -4.55 41.10
N SER A 442 -8.34 -5.55 40.23
CA SER A 442 -9.35 -6.21 39.40
C SER A 442 -10.67 -6.55 40.09
N ALA A 443 -11.78 -6.29 39.40
CA ALA A 443 -13.08 -6.91 39.65
C ALA A 443 -13.44 -7.83 38.47
N SER A 444 -13.72 -9.10 38.77
CA SER A 444 -14.20 -10.12 37.84
C SER A 444 -15.71 -10.00 37.58
N PRO A 445 -16.24 -10.52 36.47
CA PRO A 445 -17.62 -10.32 36.04
C PRO A 445 -18.58 -11.39 36.60
N GLY A 446 -19.81 -10.98 36.93
CA GLY A 446 -20.95 -11.87 37.19
C GLY A 446 -21.87 -12.05 35.97
N PRO A 447 -22.69 -13.11 35.91
CA PRO A 447 -23.08 -13.75 34.66
C PRO A 447 -24.53 -13.50 34.19
N ALA A 448 -24.74 -13.87 32.92
CA ALA A 448 -25.96 -14.42 32.31
C ALA A 448 -27.23 -13.56 32.19
N GLY A 449 -27.53 -13.18 30.94
CA GLY A 449 -28.88 -12.90 30.44
C GLY A 449 -29.04 -13.52 29.04
N SER A 450 -29.85 -14.56 28.95
CA SER A 450 -30.21 -15.31 27.73
C SER A 450 -31.22 -14.54 26.84
N PRO A 451 -31.46 -14.99 25.59
CA PRO A 451 -31.86 -14.14 24.47
C PRO A 451 -33.38 -14.06 24.26
N VAL A 452 -33.82 -12.96 23.64
CA VAL A 452 -35.18 -12.79 23.09
C VAL A 452 -35.19 -13.24 21.61
N PRO A 453 -36.18 -14.03 21.16
CA PRO A 453 -36.22 -14.62 19.81
C PRO A 453 -36.72 -13.65 18.73
N PRO A 454 -36.54 -13.97 17.43
CA PRO A 454 -36.91 -13.11 16.32
C PRO A 454 -38.40 -13.21 15.96
N VAL A 455 -38.97 -12.09 15.51
CA VAL A 455 -40.29 -12.05 14.88
C VAL A 455 -40.14 -12.47 13.43
N SER A 456 -40.84 -13.54 13.05
CA SER A 456 -41.08 -13.97 11.68
C SER A 456 -42.37 -13.33 11.15
N SER A 457 -42.33 -12.86 9.90
CA SER A 457 -43.51 -12.86 9.03
C SER A 457 -43.07 -13.04 7.57
N ALA A 458 -43.28 -14.26 7.05
CA ALA A 458 -43.73 -14.50 5.67
C ALA A 458 -45.10 -13.80 5.49
N SER A 459 -45.68 -13.49 4.33
CA SER A 459 -45.65 -13.93 2.93
C SER A 459 -46.38 -12.79 2.16
N ASP A 460 -46.40 -12.57 0.84
CA ASP A 460 -46.87 -13.37 -0.30
C ASP A 460 -46.81 -12.38 -1.51
N VAL A 461 -46.22 -12.72 -2.66
CA VAL A 461 -46.85 -13.25 -3.90
C VAL A 461 -47.30 -12.18 -4.92
N SER A 462 -47.00 -12.52 -6.18
CA SER A 462 -47.48 -12.06 -7.49
C SER A 462 -46.90 -10.76 -8.05
N ASP A 463 -46.06 -10.75 -9.09
CA ASP A 463 -46.17 -11.33 -10.46
C ASP A 463 -47.01 -10.41 -11.37
N VAL A 464 -46.33 -9.64 -12.23
CA VAL A 464 -46.82 -9.17 -13.54
C VAL A 464 -45.62 -9.07 -14.48
N SER A 465 -45.67 -9.93 -15.48
CA SER A 465 -44.96 -9.95 -16.75
C SER A 465 -45.47 -8.88 -17.72
N ASP A 466 -44.55 -8.29 -18.49
CA ASP A 466 -44.61 -8.06 -19.95
C ASP A 466 -43.34 -7.27 -20.33
N ASP A 467 -42.42 -7.71 -21.18
CA ASP A 467 -42.42 -8.25 -22.55
C ASP A 467 -41.94 -7.18 -23.56
N SER A 468 -41.14 -7.67 -24.51
CA SER A 468 -40.83 -7.13 -25.83
C SER A 468 -39.94 -5.87 -26.03
N ASP A 469 -38.71 -6.19 -26.47
CA ASP A 469 -38.17 -5.96 -27.82
C ASP A 469 -37.52 -4.64 -28.29
N ASP A 470 -36.50 -4.91 -29.15
CA ASP A 470 -35.89 -4.14 -30.22
C ASP A 470 -34.92 -2.99 -29.89
N GLU A 471 -33.94 -2.65 -30.73
CA GLU A 471 -33.05 -3.32 -31.70
C GLU A 471 -32.10 -2.18 -32.14
N LYS A 472 -30.93 -2.53 -32.68
CA LYS A 472 -30.11 -1.72 -33.62
C LYS A 472 -29.37 -0.44 -33.14
N ALA A 473 -28.06 -0.65 -33.01
CA ALA A 473 -27.01 -0.18 -33.95
C ALA A 473 -26.85 1.33 -34.27
N SER A 474 -25.59 1.76 -34.13
CA SER A 474 -24.72 2.32 -35.19
C SER A 474 -24.10 3.70 -34.89
N THR A 475 -22.76 3.71 -34.97
CA THR A 475 -21.88 4.77 -35.53
C THR A 475 -22.01 6.21 -35.02
N CYS A 476 -21.04 6.65 -34.20
CA CYS A 476 -19.99 7.59 -34.62
C CYS A 476 -18.81 7.60 -33.64
#